data_AF-A0A0K8R633-F1
#
_entry.id   AF-A0A0K8R633-F1
#
_cell.length_a   1.000
_cell.length_b   1.000
_cell.length_c   1.000
_cell.angle_alpha   90.00
_cell.angle_beta   90.00
_cell.angle_gamma   90.00
#
_symmetry.space_group_name_H-M   'P 1'
#
loop_
_entity.id
_entity.type
_entity.pdbx_description
1 polymer ?
#
loop_
_entity_poly.entity_id
_entity_poly.type
_entity_poly.pdbx_seq_one_letter_code
_entity_poly.pdbx_strand_id
1 'polypeptide(L)'
;MQLVVYAVMLILPSLQSGGFAFGTEIHDDCMDIIDRAGEMNCGLVGSGDIQDYDPESCRVRCTGGATPKLPRGVCSSDGVNCTSIVREGLRNWEQEMRSILHKILAKWCQNYLKK
;
A
#
# COMPACT_ATOMS: atom_id res chain seq x y z
N MET A 1 41.10 -5.95 -29.18
CA MET A 1 40.06 -6.75 -28.51
C MET A 1 40.03 -6.41 -27.02
N GLN A 2 39.46 -5.27 -26.62
CA GLN A 2 39.21 -4.91 -25.20
C GLN A 2 38.03 -3.91 -25.06
N LEU A 3 37.15 -3.84 -26.06
CA LEU A 3 36.04 -2.87 -26.11
C LEU A 3 34.68 -3.47 -25.70
N VAL A 4 34.66 -4.63 -25.02
CA VAL A 4 33.40 -5.34 -24.72
C VAL A 4 32.96 -5.17 -23.25
N VAL A 5 33.81 -4.60 -22.39
CA VAL A 5 33.48 -4.44 -20.95
C VAL A 5 32.76 -3.13 -20.60
N TYR A 6 32.48 -2.27 -21.59
CA TYR A 6 31.82 -0.97 -21.36
C TYR A 6 30.30 -0.95 -21.64
N ALA A 7 29.65 -2.11 -21.80
CA ALA A 7 28.23 -2.19 -22.19
C ALA A 7 27.28 -2.73 -21.11
N VAL A 8 27.78 -3.30 -20.00
CA VAL A 8 26.91 -3.96 -19.00
C VAL A 8 26.54 -3.07 -17.81
N MET A 9 27.23 -1.93 -17.61
CA MET A 9 26.91 -0.98 -16.52
C MET A 9 25.90 0.12 -16.90
N LEU A 10 25.46 0.19 -18.17
CA LEU A 10 24.62 1.27 -18.67
C LEU A 10 23.16 0.87 -18.94
N ILE A 11 22.77 -0.36 -18.62
CA ILE A 11 21.38 -0.83 -18.75
C ILE A 11 20.85 -1.18 -17.36
N LEU A 12 20.63 -0.15 -16.53
CA LEU A 12 19.49 0.01 -15.61
C LEU A 12 19.62 1.32 -14.78
N PRO A 13 19.67 2.52 -15.39
CA PRO A 13 19.13 3.69 -14.74
C PRO A 13 17.64 3.78 -15.11
N SER A 14 16.76 3.17 -14.31
CA SER A 14 15.34 3.55 -14.23
C SER A 14 14.59 2.73 -13.16
N LEU A 15 15.05 2.76 -11.91
CA LEU A 15 14.10 2.73 -10.80
C LEU A 15 13.85 4.18 -10.36
N GLN A 16 13.30 4.96 -11.28
CA GLN A 16 12.74 6.28 -10.98
C GLN A 16 11.24 6.12 -10.78
N SER A 17 10.85 5.64 -9.61
CA SER A 17 9.50 5.72 -9.06
C SER A 17 9.54 5.22 -7.62
N GLY A 18 9.07 5.90 -6.58
CA GLY A 18 8.59 7.26 -6.46
C GLY A 18 9.39 7.97 -5.37
N GLY A 19 9.83 9.19 -5.66
CA GLY A 19 10.19 10.12 -4.60
C GLY A 19 8.92 10.40 -3.82
N PHE A 20 8.83 9.87 -2.60
CA PHE A 20 7.84 10.34 -1.64
C PHE A 20 8.21 11.78 -1.27
N ALA A 21 7.67 12.72 -2.04
CA ALA A 21 7.61 14.11 -1.66
C ALA A 21 6.62 14.22 -0.49
N PHE A 22 7.10 13.99 0.73
CA PHE A 22 6.43 14.46 1.93
C PHE A 22 6.58 15.98 1.97
N GLY A 23 5.66 16.69 1.34
CA GLY A 23 5.85 18.13 1.15
C GLY A 23 4.71 18.87 0.48
N THR A 24 3.46 18.48 0.70
CA THR A 24 2.27 19.33 0.55
C THR A 24 1.19 18.76 1.48
N GLU A 25 0.34 19.59 2.07
CA GLU A 25 -0.90 19.08 2.69
C GLU A 25 -1.77 18.46 1.58
N ILE A 26 -1.49 17.21 1.23
CA ILE A 26 -2.39 16.41 0.42
C ILE A 26 -3.55 16.09 1.35
N HIS A 27 -4.69 16.74 1.12
CA HIS A 27 -5.96 16.20 1.59
C HIS A 27 -6.17 14.88 0.86
N ASP A 28 -5.50 13.82 1.31
CA ASP A 28 -5.76 12.46 0.82
C ASP A 28 -7.25 12.20 1.05
N ASP A 29 -7.97 11.96 -0.04
CA ASP A 29 -9.33 11.49 0.06
C ASP A 29 -9.31 10.08 0.66
N CYS A 30 -10.36 9.72 1.40
CA CYS A 30 -10.41 8.42 2.08
C CYS A 30 -10.20 7.25 1.11
N MET A 31 -10.60 7.42 -0.16
CA MET A 31 -10.38 6.43 -1.21
C MET A 31 -8.89 6.23 -1.52
N ASP A 32 -8.09 7.30 -1.60
CA ASP A 32 -6.65 7.18 -1.82
C ASP A 32 -5.96 6.42 -0.69
N ILE A 33 -6.41 6.64 0.56
CA ILE A 33 -5.88 5.92 1.72
C ILE A 33 -6.32 4.45 1.68
N ILE A 34 -7.58 4.19 1.29
CA ILE A 34 -8.10 2.83 1.12
C ILE A 34 -7.30 2.08 0.06
N ASP A 35 -6.98 2.71 -1.07
CA ASP A 35 -6.23 2.07 -2.15
C ASP A 35 -4.81 1.71 -1.69
N ARG A 36 -4.08 2.65 -1.07
CA ARG A 36 -2.72 2.38 -0.58
C ARG A 36 -2.68 1.34 0.54
N ALA A 37 -3.58 1.45 1.50
CA ALA A 37 -3.65 0.51 2.62
C ALA A 37 -4.18 -0.86 2.18
N GLY A 38 -5.15 -0.87 1.25
CA GLY A 38 -5.73 -2.07 0.65
C GLY A 38 -4.73 -2.83 -0.19
N GLU A 39 -3.89 -2.14 -0.97
CA GLU A 39 -2.77 -2.72 -1.71
C GLU A 39 -1.83 -3.50 -0.77
N MET A 40 -1.38 -2.85 0.31
CA MET A 40 -0.56 -3.52 1.32
C MET A 40 -1.29 -4.70 1.96
N ASN A 41 -2.57 -4.55 2.30
CA ASN A 41 -3.35 -5.61 2.94
C ASN A 41 -3.54 -6.83 2.02
N CYS A 42 -3.87 -6.61 0.74
CA CYS A 42 -3.99 -7.66 -0.26
C CYS A 42 -2.66 -8.42 -0.45
N GLY A 43 -1.54 -7.68 -0.51
CA GLY A 43 -0.20 -8.27 -0.53
C GLY A 43 0.11 -9.07 0.74
N LEU A 44 -0.22 -8.55 1.92
CA LEU A 44 0.01 -9.20 3.22
C LEU A 44 -0.79 -10.49 3.39
N VAL A 45 -2.01 -10.56 2.87
CA VAL A 45 -2.81 -11.80 2.86
C VAL A 45 -2.44 -12.74 1.71
N GLY A 46 -1.48 -12.36 0.86
CA GLY A 46 -1.01 -13.17 -0.27
C GLY A 46 -2.01 -13.28 -1.42
N SER A 47 -2.88 -12.28 -1.59
CA SER A 47 -3.96 -12.29 -2.60
C SER A 47 -3.74 -11.27 -3.71
N GLY A 48 -2.48 -10.99 -4.06
CA GLY A 48 -2.11 -10.04 -5.11
C GLY A 48 -2.40 -8.59 -4.73
N ASP A 49 -2.68 -7.78 -5.74
CA ASP A 49 -2.91 -6.33 -5.62
C ASP A 49 -4.37 -6.01 -5.28
N ILE A 50 -4.65 -4.76 -4.92
CA ILE A 50 -6.03 -4.27 -4.82
C ILE A 50 -6.69 -4.26 -6.20
N GLN A 51 -7.92 -4.75 -6.27
CA GLN A 51 -8.76 -4.66 -7.46
C GLN A 51 -9.79 -3.55 -7.32
N ASP A 52 -10.46 -3.50 -6.16
CA ASP A 52 -11.54 -2.55 -5.90
C ASP A 52 -11.88 -2.50 -4.40
N TYR A 53 -12.80 -1.62 -4.03
CA TYR A 53 -13.45 -1.56 -2.74
C TYR A 53 -14.96 -1.79 -2.89
N ASP A 54 -15.51 -2.71 -2.09
CA ASP A 54 -16.96 -2.97 -2.05
C ASP A 54 -17.62 -2.20 -0.90
N PRO A 55 -18.42 -1.15 -1.20
CA PRO A 55 -19.06 -0.32 -0.19
C PRO A 55 -20.16 -1.04 0.59
N GLU A 56 -20.84 -2.02 0.00
CA GLU A 56 -21.94 -2.72 0.66
C GLU A 56 -21.41 -3.67 1.74
N SER A 57 -20.31 -4.39 1.45
CA SER A 57 -19.73 -5.33 2.40
C SER A 57 -18.64 -4.72 3.29
N CYS A 58 -18.23 -3.47 3.03
CA CYS A 58 -17.11 -2.79 3.69
C CYS A 58 -15.79 -3.56 3.59
N ARG A 59 -15.47 -4.05 2.38
CA ARG A 59 -14.29 -4.90 2.15
C ARG A 59 -13.48 -4.42 0.97
N VAL A 60 -12.17 -4.60 1.09
CA VAL A 60 -11.29 -4.51 -0.07
C VAL A 60 -11.46 -5.79 -0.89
N ARG A 61 -11.45 -5.67 -2.22
CA ARG A 61 -11.40 -6.80 -3.15
C ARG A 61 -9.98 -6.89 -3.68
N CYS A 62 -9.35 -8.04 -3.48
CA CYS A 62 -8.03 -8.30 -4.01
C CYS A 62 -8.13 -9.06 -5.34
N THR A 63 -7.14 -8.90 -6.21
CA THR A 63 -7.06 -9.59 -7.51
C THR A 63 -7.07 -11.12 -7.36
N GLY A 64 -6.47 -11.67 -6.30
CA GLY A 64 -6.49 -13.09 -5.95
C GLY A 64 -7.80 -13.60 -5.33
N GLY A 65 -8.84 -12.77 -5.26
CA GLY A 65 -10.18 -13.14 -4.79
C GLY A 65 -10.39 -13.06 -3.27
N ALA A 66 -9.35 -12.80 -2.47
CA ALA A 66 -9.54 -12.50 -1.05
C ALA A 66 -10.28 -11.17 -0.88
N THR A 67 -11.12 -11.11 0.15
CA THR A 67 -11.87 -9.90 0.51
C THR A 67 -11.59 -9.53 1.96
N PRO A 68 -10.48 -8.86 2.32
CA PRO A 68 -10.25 -8.46 3.70
C PRO A 68 -11.16 -7.29 4.12
N LYS A 69 -11.53 -7.23 5.41
CA LYS A 69 -12.44 -6.18 5.93
C LYS A 69 -11.69 -4.87 6.14
N LEU A 70 -12.38 -3.75 5.94
CA LEU A 70 -11.93 -2.45 6.43
C LEU A 70 -11.89 -2.41 7.97
N PRO A 71 -11.07 -1.51 8.54
CA PRO A 71 -11.05 -1.24 9.98
C PRO A 71 -12.43 -0.83 10.50
N ARG A 72 -12.71 -1.18 11.76
CA ARG A 72 -14.00 -0.87 12.40
C ARG A 72 -14.20 0.65 12.49
N GLY A 73 -15.43 1.10 12.25
CA GLY A 73 -15.81 2.51 12.38
C GLY A 73 -15.45 3.39 11.18
N VAL A 74 -14.80 2.84 10.15
CA VAL A 74 -14.50 3.55 8.90
C VAL A 74 -15.60 3.41 7.85
N CYS A 75 -16.33 2.30 7.89
CA CYS A 75 -17.38 1.99 6.93
C CYS A 75 -18.71 1.68 7.62
N SER A 76 -19.79 2.13 6.99
CA SER A 76 -21.18 1.89 7.37
C SER A 76 -21.92 1.21 6.21
N SER A 77 -23.20 0.88 6.38
CA SER A 77 -24.00 0.21 5.33
C SER A 77 -24.06 0.98 4.00
N ASP A 78 -23.85 2.31 4.04
CA ASP A 78 -23.80 3.19 2.87
C ASP A 78 -22.36 3.41 2.32
N GLY A 79 -21.39 2.60 2.77
CA GLY A 79 -19.99 2.73 2.42
C GLY A 79 -19.19 3.65 3.36
N VAL A 80 -18.14 4.29 2.81
CA VAL A 80 -17.23 5.17 3.57
C VAL A 80 -17.69 6.62 3.47
N ASN A 81 -18.13 7.18 4.59
CA ASN A 81 -18.35 8.61 4.72
C ASN A 81 -17.06 9.28 5.24
N CYS A 82 -16.37 10.03 4.37
CA CYS A 82 -15.04 10.57 4.65
C CYS A 82 -15.04 11.79 5.59
N THR A 83 -15.35 11.54 6.87
CA THR A 83 -15.16 12.51 7.96
C THR A 83 -13.71 12.56 8.42
N SER A 84 -13.32 13.58 9.19
CA SER A 84 -11.98 13.65 9.79
C SER A 84 -11.64 12.42 10.65
N ILE A 85 -12.62 11.91 11.41
CA ILE A 85 -12.46 10.71 12.25
C ILE A 85 -12.22 9.48 11.39
N VAL A 86 -13.00 9.30 10.33
CA VAL A 86 -12.86 8.16 9.40
C VAL A 86 -11.52 8.23 8.67
N ARG A 87 -11.12 9.41 8.19
CA ARG A 87 -9.82 9.64 7.55
C ARG A 87 -8.66 9.26 8.48
N GLU A 88 -8.73 9.65 9.75
CA GLU A 88 -7.70 9.28 10.73
C GLU A 88 -7.70 7.78 11.04
N GLY A 89 -8.87 7.15 11.11
CA GLY A 89 -8.99 5.70 11.23
C GLY A 89 -8.33 4.95 10.07
N LEU A 90 -8.50 5.45 8.84
CA LEU A 90 -7.84 4.91 7.65
C LEU A 90 -6.33 5.12 7.66
N ARG A 91 -5.83 6.28 8.10
CA ARG A 91 -4.39 6.53 8.25
C ARG A 91 -3.75 5.60 9.27
N ASN A 92 -4.41 5.37 10.39
CA ASN A 92 -3.95 4.41 11.40
C ASN A 92 -3.88 2.99 10.82
N TRP A 93 -4.86 2.60 10.02
CA TRP A 93 -4.86 1.32 9.34
C TRP A 93 -3.73 1.21 8.30
N GLU A 94 -3.49 2.25 7.50
CA GLU A 94 -2.35 2.31 6.58
C GLU A 94 -1.01 2.10 7.32
N GLN A 95 -0.83 2.80 8.45
CA GLN A 95 0.36 2.68 9.28
C GLN A 95 0.51 1.28 9.87
N GLU A 96 -0.60 0.64 10.27
CA GLU A 96 -0.60 -0.73 10.78
C GLU A 96 -0.12 -1.72 9.70
N MET A 97 -0.70 -1.66 8.49
CA MET A 97 -0.29 -2.52 7.37
C MET A 97 1.20 -2.34 7.04
N ARG A 98 1.66 -1.10 6.98
CA ARG A 98 3.09 -0.77 6.78
C ARG A 98 3.97 -1.34 7.90
N SER A 99 3.54 -1.25 9.14
CA SER A 99 4.25 -1.80 10.31
C SER A 99 4.35 -3.33 10.25
N ILE A 100 3.26 -4.02 9.88
CA ILE A 100 3.24 -5.47 9.69
C ILE A 100 4.21 -5.86 8.58
N LEU A 101 4.14 -5.20 7.42
CA LEU A 101 5.04 -5.42 6.31
C LEU A 101 6.50 -5.29 6.74
N HIS A 102 6.85 -4.21 7.44
CA HIS A 102 8.21 -3.99 7.93
C HIS A 102 8.66 -5.07 8.91
N LYS A 103 7.79 -5.57 9.80
CA LYS A 103 8.12 -6.67 10.72
C LYS A 103 8.39 -7.97 9.95
N ILE A 104 7.61 -8.25 8.92
CA ILE A 104 7.80 -9.42 8.05
C ILE A 104 9.15 -9.29 7.32
N LEU A 105 9.40 -8.15 6.67
CA LEU A 105 10.65 -7.92 5.93
C LEU A 105 11.87 -7.97 6.86
N ALA A 106 11.81 -7.36 8.05
CA ALA A 106 12.90 -7.42 9.02
C ALA A 106 13.17 -8.84 9.52
N LYS A 107 12.15 -9.69 9.60
CA LYS A 107 12.29 -11.09 10.04
C LYS A 107 12.86 -11.99 8.94
N TRP A 108 12.47 -11.78 7.69
CA TRP A 108 12.73 -12.73 6.60
C TRP A 108 13.73 -12.23 5.54
N CYS A 109 14.09 -10.96 5.53
CA CYS A 109 15.04 -10.37 4.58
C CYS A 109 16.32 -9.90 5.27
N GLN A 110 17.47 -10.52 4.95
CA GLN A 110 18.76 -10.32 5.63
C GLN A 110 19.31 -8.88 5.59
N ASN A 111 18.96 -8.08 4.57
CA ASN A 111 19.48 -6.71 4.37
C ASN A 111 18.38 -5.64 4.36
N TYR A 112 17.26 -5.88 5.05
CA TYR A 112 16.18 -4.91 5.08
C TYR A 112 16.52 -3.70 5.95
N LEU A 113 16.70 -2.53 5.32
CA LEU A 113 16.76 -1.23 5.99
C LEU A 113 15.37 -0.60 5.90
N LYS A 114 14.77 -0.32 7.06
CA LYS A 114 13.52 0.42 7.14
C LYS A 114 13.76 1.83 6.59
N LYS A 115 13.06 2.17 5.50
CA LYS A 115 13.09 3.50 4.89
C LYS A 115 11.95 4.37 5.41
#